data_AF-A0A2E7ESH5-F1
#
_entry.id   AF-A0A2E7ESH5-F1
#
_cell.length_a   1.000
_cell.length_b   1.000
_cell.length_c   1.000
_cell.angle_alpha   90.00
_cell.angle_beta   90.00
_cell.angle_gamma   90.00
#
_symmetry.space_group_name_H-M   'P 1'
#
loop_
_entity.id
_entity.type
_entity.pdbx_description
1 polymer ?
#
loop_
_entity_poly.entity_id
_entity_poly.type
_entity_poly.pdbx_seq_one_letter_code
_entity_poly.pdbx_strand_id
1 'polypeptide(L)'
;MSTLLVALASFAGFIIAYNTYGRWLSRRIFNVSADAEVPSCQLQDDVDFVPTKREVIFGHHFTSIAGTGPIVGPAIAVFWGWLPALLWVVFGSIFIGAVHDFGALMVSLRNRGQTVGEVAGRLISPRAKLLFLIILFFALTIVLAIFGLVIASIFSIYPESVLSVWIEIPIAIVIAFLVHRRSGSLLIPSLVALALMYAAIYIGTFYLPIHLPASLPVSPVVAWTVILLIYCFFASVLPVWVLMQPRDYINSHQLVLALSLLVLGLMVASFTGTADLVASAPAVVPVDERPLDAPPIMPFLFITIACGAISGFHCLVSSGTSSKQIERETDAQYVGYGAMLLEGALAVIVILACCAGLGMGVPESGSDGLLTGRAAWESKYQSQIVTTVDASGEELTVGGWANYGLADKVSAFVQGGANFLSAIGIALPFGVGIVAVLVASFAATTLDTATRLQRYVVQELGATMGIEALQNKYVATATALILAFVVAMIPGPKGIGTGGLILWPLFGATNQVLAGLALLVTVFYLWRRGKPVWFAAVPMLLMMVMPAWAMLWNLFNSQTGWLGLGAAPSNYLLVAFGVSIMGLQIWIFVEAILLWPKVKGVLEEALPPPTKPATASSQESASSSPGR
;
A
#
# COMPACT_ATOMS: atom_id res chain seq x y z
N MET A 1 -23.04 6.31 -19.31
CA MET A 1 -22.56 7.72 -19.19
C MET A 1 -22.24 8.14 -17.75
N SER A 2 -23.09 7.82 -16.76
CA SER A 2 -22.87 8.15 -15.34
C SER A 2 -21.49 7.71 -14.81
N THR A 3 -21.08 6.49 -15.10
CA THR A 3 -19.79 5.90 -14.69
C THR A 3 -18.58 6.71 -15.17
N LEU A 4 -18.57 7.10 -16.45
CA LEU A 4 -17.51 7.93 -17.02
C LEU A 4 -17.48 9.33 -16.43
N LEU A 5 -18.65 9.94 -16.19
CA LEU A 5 -18.73 11.27 -15.58
C LEU A 5 -18.09 11.26 -14.18
N VAL A 6 -18.37 10.23 -13.37
CA VAL A 6 -17.77 10.06 -12.04
C VAL A 6 -16.24 9.93 -12.12
N ALA A 7 -15.74 9.12 -13.07
CA ALA A 7 -14.30 8.97 -13.29
C ALA A 7 -13.65 10.31 -13.69
N LEU A 8 -14.20 10.98 -14.71
CA LEU A 8 -13.67 12.25 -15.23
C LEU A 8 -13.72 13.36 -14.19
N ALA A 9 -14.81 13.47 -13.43
CA ALA A 9 -14.93 14.45 -12.35
C ALA A 9 -13.88 14.23 -11.26
N SER A 10 -13.64 12.97 -10.88
CA SER A 10 -12.62 12.61 -9.89
C SER A 10 -11.21 12.93 -10.38
N PHE A 11 -10.87 12.54 -11.62
CA PHE A 11 -9.57 12.83 -12.22
C PHE A 11 -9.34 14.33 -12.41
N ALA A 12 -10.36 15.07 -12.85
CA ALA A 12 -10.29 16.52 -12.92
C ALA A 12 -10.05 17.14 -11.54
N GLY A 13 -10.74 16.64 -10.50
CA GLY A 13 -10.52 17.05 -9.11
C GLY A 13 -9.08 16.86 -8.66
N PHE A 14 -8.47 15.71 -8.96
CA PHE A 14 -7.05 15.46 -8.66
C PHE A 14 -6.11 16.39 -9.42
N ILE A 15 -6.34 16.61 -10.72
CA ILE A 15 -5.51 17.53 -11.53
C ILE A 15 -5.62 18.98 -11.00
N ILE A 16 -6.83 19.42 -10.64
CA ILE A 16 -7.05 20.74 -10.05
C ILE A 16 -6.33 20.84 -8.70
N ALA A 17 -6.48 19.85 -7.83
CA ALA A 17 -5.82 19.80 -6.52
C ALA A 17 -4.29 19.86 -6.65
N TYR A 18 -3.70 19.09 -7.56
CA TYR A 18 -2.26 19.13 -7.83
C TYR A 18 -1.78 20.54 -8.21
N ASN A 19 -2.51 21.22 -9.11
CA ASN A 19 -2.14 22.52 -9.64
C ASN A 19 -2.51 23.70 -8.74
N THR A 20 -3.36 23.50 -7.72
CA THR A 20 -3.81 24.53 -6.79
C THR A 20 -3.29 24.27 -5.39
N TYR A 21 -3.93 23.36 -4.65
CA TYR A 21 -3.61 23.04 -3.25
C TYR A 21 -2.19 22.46 -3.10
N GLY A 22 -1.79 21.54 -3.97
CA GLY A 22 -0.42 20.99 -3.99
C GLY A 22 0.64 22.08 -4.24
N ARG A 23 0.40 22.99 -5.18
CA ARG A 23 1.30 24.14 -5.43
C ARG A 23 1.32 25.12 -4.26
N TRP A 24 0.19 25.34 -3.57
CA TRP A 24 0.14 26.16 -2.37
C TRP A 24 0.97 25.55 -1.24
N LEU A 25 0.83 24.25 -0.96
CA LEU A 25 1.67 23.54 0.01
C LEU A 25 3.15 23.65 -0.34
N SER A 26 3.49 23.35 -1.58
CA SER A 26 4.87 23.37 -2.08
C SER A 26 5.52 24.76 -2.00
N ARG A 27 4.87 25.79 -2.56
CA ARG A 27 5.45 27.14 -2.68
C ARG A 27 5.25 28.02 -1.47
N ARG A 28 4.08 27.98 -0.82
CA ARG A 28 3.75 28.90 0.28
C ARG A 28 4.06 28.30 1.64
N ILE A 29 3.80 27.01 1.84
CA ILE A 29 4.05 26.37 3.14
C ILE A 29 5.48 25.90 3.23
N PHE A 30 5.90 24.95 2.39
CA PHE A 30 7.24 24.39 2.49
C PHE A 30 8.31 25.31 1.92
N ASN A 31 7.94 26.17 0.95
CA ASN A 31 8.87 27.02 0.21
C ASN A 31 9.99 26.17 -0.40
N VAL A 32 9.60 25.22 -1.26
CA VAL A 32 10.56 24.37 -1.97
C VAL A 32 11.49 25.24 -2.82
N SER A 33 12.77 24.90 -2.83
CA SER A 33 13.81 25.66 -3.55
C SER A 33 14.60 24.76 -4.48
N ALA A 34 14.91 25.26 -5.68
CA ALA A 34 15.84 24.57 -6.58
C ALA A 34 17.28 24.62 -6.07
N ASP A 35 17.60 25.58 -5.19
CA ASP A 35 18.94 25.77 -4.61
C ASP A 35 19.15 24.96 -3.31
N ALA A 36 18.12 24.27 -2.82
CA ALA A 36 18.24 23.45 -1.63
C ALA A 36 19.08 22.20 -1.92
N GLU A 37 20.14 22.00 -1.13
CA GLU A 37 20.95 20.78 -1.21
C GLU A 37 20.15 19.60 -0.66
N VAL A 38 19.89 18.61 -1.51
CA VAL A 38 19.14 17.39 -1.17
C VAL A 38 20.09 16.28 -0.71
N PRO A 39 19.62 15.36 0.14
CA PRO A 39 20.48 14.31 0.70
C PRO A 39 21.04 13.35 -0.34
N SER A 40 20.35 13.10 -1.46
CA SER A 40 20.87 12.23 -2.51
C SER A 40 22.18 12.74 -3.10
N CYS A 41 22.38 14.07 -3.11
CA CYS A 41 23.60 14.71 -3.60
C CYS A 41 24.60 14.94 -2.47
N GLN A 42 24.13 15.38 -1.29
CA GLN A 42 24.99 15.67 -0.14
C GLN A 42 25.66 14.43 0.46
N LEU A 43 24.95 13.29 0.47
CA LEU A 43 25.34 12.04 1.09
C LEU A 43 25.52 10.91 0.05
N GLN A 44 25.76 11.26 -1.21
CA GLN A 44 25.81 10.29 -2.31
C GLN A 44 26.79 9.14 -2.00
N ASP A 45 26.28 7.92 -2.02
CA ASP A 45 27.03 6.69 -1.76
C ASP A 45 26.85 5.63 -2.86
N ASP A 46 26.04 5.92 -3.88
CA ASP A 46 25.67 5.01 -4.99
C ASP A 46 25.04 3.68 -4.52
N VAL A 47 24.56 3.62 -3.27
CA VAL A 47 23.91 2.46 -2.65
C VAL A 47 22.52 2.82 -2.16
N ASP A 48 22.41 3.69 -1.16
CA ASP A 48 21.14 4.15 -0.56
C ASP A 48 20.82 5.60 -0.96
N PHE A 49 21.83 6.43 -1.18
CA PHE A 49 21.72 7.83 -1.60
C PHE A 49 22.22 7.99 -3.03
N VAL A 50 21.27 8.08 -3.97
CA VAL A 50 21.55 8.11 -5.41
C VAL A 50 20.69 9.15 -6.12
N PRO A 51 21.26 10.24 -6.66
CA PRO A 51 20.49 11.22 -7.41
C PRO A 51 19.79 10.57 -8.61
N THR A 52 18.46 10.59 -8.61
CA THR A 52 17.64 9.87 -9.58
C THR A 52 16.68 10.83 -10.28
N LYS A 53 16.54 10.66 -11.61
CA LYS A 53 15.61 11.45 -12.43
C LYS A 53 14.18 11.33 -11.91
N ARG A 54 13.46 12.46 -11.89
CA ARG A 54 12.10 12.58 -11.34
C ARG A 54 11.11 11.54 -11.87
N GLU A 55 11.20 11.12 -13.14
CA GLU A 55 10.28 10.15 -13.73
C GLU A 55 10.51 8.73 -13.20
N VAL A 56 11.77 8.36 -12.96
CA VAL A 56 12.15 7.04 -12.44
C VAL A 56 11.76 6.92 -10.97
N ILE A 57 12.08 7.94 -10.17
CA ILE A 57 11.72 7.96 -8.76
C ILE A 57 10.21 8.08 -8.55
N PHE A 58 9.49 8.80 -9.42
CA PHE A 58 8.03 8.80 -9.40
C PHE A 58 7.48 7.39 -9.60
N GLY A 59 7.99 6.65 -10.59
CA GLY A 59 7.60 5.26 -10.82
C GLY A 59 7.86 4.38 -9.60
N HIS A 60 9.08 4.44 -9.03
CA HIS A 60 9.45 3.67 -7.85
C HIS A 60 8.62 4.05 -6.62
N HIS A 61 8.41 5.34 -6.37
CA HIS A 61 7.62 5.80 -5.25
C HIS A 61 6.16 5.35 -5.42
N PHE A 62 5.57 5.59 -6.60
CA PHE A 62 4.19 5.22 -6.91
C PHE A 62 3.94 3.73 -6.78
N THR A 63 4.78 2.85 -7.35
CA THR A 63 4.63 1.39 -7.21
C THR A 63 4.84 0.91 -5.77
N SER A 64 5.67 1.60 -5.01
CA SER A 64 5.95 1.26 -3.61
C SER A 64 4.77 1.62 -2.69
N ILE A 65 4.07 2.74 -2.97
CA ILE A 65 2.92 3.20 -2.20
C ILE A 65 1.60 2.56 -2.64
N ALA A 66 1.44 2.32 -3.95
CA ALA A 66 0.27 1.69 -4.54
C ALA A 66 0.40 0.16 -4.44
N GLY A 67 0.17 -0.37 -3.23
CA GLY A 67 0.10 -1.81 -2.99
C GLY A 67 -1.28 -2.42 -3.25
N THR A 68 -1.61 -3.49 -2.52
CA THR A 68 -2.98 -4.06 -2.52
C THR A 68 -3.99 -3.22 -1.77
N GLY A 69 -3.54 -2.42 -0.80
CA GLY A 69 -4.40 -1.55 0.00
C GLY A 69 -5.37 -0.67 -0.82
N PRO A 70 -4.91 0.14 -1.80
CA PRO A 70 -5.79 0.97 -2.64
C PRO A 70 -6.73 0.19 -3.55
N ILE A 71 -6.59 -1.13 -3.62
CA ILE A 71 -7.50 -2.03 -4.36
C ILE A 71 -8.49 -2.64 -3.37
N VAL A 72 -7.98 -3.30 -2.35
CA VAL A 72 -8.79 -4.03 -1.39
C VAL A 72 -9.69 -3.10 -0.57
N GLY A 73 -9.16 -2.00 -0.05
CA GLY A 73 -9.90 -1.08 0.81
C GLY A 73 -11.16 -0.54 0.12
N PRO A 74 -11.03 0.09 -1.06
CA PRO A 74 -12.19 0.54 -1.82
C PRO A 74 -13.12 -0.60 -2.27
N ALA A 75 -12.57 -1.76 -2.64
CA ALA A 75 -13.37 -2.93 -3.00
C ALA A 75 -14.21 -3.46 -1.83
N ILE A 76 -13.72 -3.40 -0.59
CA ILE A 76 -14.52 -3.70 0.62
C ILE A 76 -15.54 -2.59 0.86
N ALA A 77 -15.12 -1.33 0.80
CA ALA A 77 -15.92 -0.18 1.22
C ALA A 77 -17.16 0.08 0.34
N VAL A 78 -17.16 -0.37 -0.91
CA VAL A 78 -18.34 -0.37 -1.79
C VAL A 78 -19.52 -1.12 -1.17
N PHE A 79 -19.30 -2.00 -0.17
CA PHE A 79 -20.35 -2.58 0.65
C PHE A 79 -21.30 -1.56 1.29
N TRP A 80 -20.82 -0.37 1.66
CA TRP A 80 -21.67 0.72 2.16
C TRP A 80 -22.28 1.61 1.07
N GLY A 81 -22.01 1.29 -0.19
CA GLY A 81 -22.35 2.07 -1.37
C GLY A 81 -21.12 2.74 -1.99
N TRP A 82 -21.21 3.03 -3.29
CA TRP A 82 -20.08 3.58 -4.04
C TRP A 82 -19.80 5.04 -3.70
N LEU A 83 -20.80 5.82 -3.27
CA LEU A 83 -20.67 7.27 -3.06
C LEU A 83 -19.85 7.61 -1.80
N PRO A 84 -20.09 7.03 -0.60
CA PRO A 84 -19.25 7.28 0.56
C PRO A 84 -17.78 6.89 0.33
N ALA A 85 -17.57 5.72 -0.30
CA ALA A 85 -16.23 5.26 -0.68
C ALA A 85 -15.53 6.25 -1.61
N LEU A 86 -16.23 6.71 -2.66
CA LEU A 86 -15.71 7.69 -3.61
C LEU A 86 -15.36 9.01 -2.93
N LEU A 87 -16.25 9.55 -2.10
CA LEU A 87 -16.04 10.82 -1.41
C LEU A 87 -14.81 10.75 -0.50
N TRP A 88 -14.66 9.65 0.24
CA TRP A 88 -13.50 9.46 1.10
C TRP A 88 -12.20 9.28 0.30
N VAL A 89 -12.21 8.52 -0.81
CA VAL A 89 -11.05 8.44 -1.70
C VAL A 89 -10.70 9.83 -2.22
N VAL A 90 -11.63 10.54 -2.87
CA VAL A 90 -11.31 11.83 -3.52
C VAL A 90 -10.83 12.86 -2.50
N PHE A 91 -11.59 13.11 -1.43
CA PHE A 91 -11.24 14.15 -0.47
C PHE A 91 -10.12 13.73 0.48
N GLY A 92 -10.08 12.45 0.86
CA GLY A 92 -9.00 11.89 1.66
C GLY A 92 -7.66 12.01 0.93
N SER A 93 -7.56 11.58 -0.34
CA SER A 93 -6.31 11.69 -1.09
C SER A 93 -5.86 13.15 -1.23
N ILE A 94 -6.78 14.08 -1.52
CA ILE A 94 -6.45 15.49 -1.77
C ILE A 94 -5.97 16.21 -0.50
N PHE A 95 -6.73 16.10 0.59
CA PHE A 95 -6.55 16.96 1.77
C PHE A 95 -5.78 16.30 2.91
N ILE A 96 -5.62 14.98 2.88
CA ILE A 96 -5.04 14.20 3.98
C ILE A 96 -3.88 13.38 3.45
N GLY A 97 -4.13 12.44 2.54
CA GLY A 97 -3.13 11.54 1.95
C GLY A 97 -1.96 12.27 1.33
N ALA A 98 -2.23 13.12 0.34
CA ALA A 98 -1.17 13.81 -0.39
C ALA A 98 -0.45 14.85 0.48
N VAL A 99 -1.12 15.40 1.50
CA VAL A 99 -0.50 16.27 2.52
C VAL A 99 0.44 15.48 3.41
N HIS A 100 0.00 14.32 3.88
CA HIS A 100 0.76 13.41 4.72
C HIS A 100 2.05 12.96 4.01
N ASP A 101 1.91 12.49 2.78
CA ASP A 101 3.02 11.90 2.04
C ASP A 101 4.05 12.96 1.62
N PHE A 102 3.58 14.06 1.02
CA PHE A 102 4.44 15.21 0.70
C PHE A 102 5.09 15.82 1.95
N GLY A 103 4.35 15.92 3.06
CA GLY A 103 4.86 16.42 4.32
C GLY A 103 5.99 15.56 4.88
N ALA A 104 5.79 14.24 4.95
CA ALA A 104 6.79 13.29 5.41
C ALA A 104 8.06 13.34 4.53
N LEU A 105 7.89 13.40 3.21
CA LEU A 105 8.98 13.53 2.25
C LEU A 105 9.79 14.82 2.48
N MET A 106 9.12 15.97 2.56
CA MET A 106 9.76 17.27 2.77
C MET A 106 10.49 17.36 4.11
N VAL A 107 9.89 16.82 5.17
CA VAL A 107 10.52 16.76 6.49
C VAL A 107 11.78 15.90 6.42
N SER A 108 11.73 14.74 5.77
CA SER A 108 12.89 13.85 5.62
C SER A 108 14.00 14.48 4.77
N LEU A 109 13.67 15.09 3.62
CA LEU A 109 14.64 15.78 2.76
C LEU A 109 15.44 16.82 3.55
N ARG A 110 14.76 17.62 4.38
CA ARG A 110 15.38 18.67 5.20
C ARG A 110 16.04 18.15 6.48
N ASN A 111 15.95 16.86 6.73
CA ASN A 111 16.61 16.15 7.81
C ASN A 111 17.55 15.06 7.26
N ARG A 112 18.15 15.33 6.10
CA ARG A 112 19.16 14.49 5.44
C ARG A 112 18.72 13.05 5.14
N GLY A 113 17.46 12.88 4.75
CA GLY A 113 16.92 11.56 4.40
C GLY A 113 16.73 10.62 5.59
N GLN A 114 16.70 11.16 6.82
CA GLN A 114 16.34 10.38 8.02
C GLN A 114 14.88 9.90 7.95
N THR A 115 14.62 8.74 8.53
CA THR A 115 13.27 8.18 8.65
C THR A 115 12.39 9.08 9.52
N VAL A 116 11.07 9.07 9.28
CA VAL A 116 10.13 9.87 10.11
C VAL A 116 10.27 9.53 11.60
N GLY A 117 10.59 8.28 11.95
CA GLY A 117 10.82 7.85 13.34
C GLY A 117 12.05 8.50 13.98
N GLU A 118 13.17 8.55 13.26
CA GLU A 118 14.38 9.25 13.74
C GLU A 118 14.12 10.75 13.92
N VAL A 119 13.43 11.36 12.96
CA VAL A 119 13.08 12.79 13.02
C VAL A 119 12.11 13.08 14.18
N ALA A 120 11.16 12.19 14.46
CA ALA A 120 10.26 12.31 15.62
C ALA A 120 11.04 12.39 16.94
N GLY A 121 12.15 11.65 17.06
CA GLY A 121 13.04 11.68 18.23
C GLY A 121 13.60 13.06 18.53
N ARG A 122 14.05 13.76 17.48
CA ARG A 122 14.65 15.10 17.59
C ARG A 122 13.62 16.22 17.66
N LEU A 123 12.49 16.08 16.96
CA LEU A 123 11.45 17.11 16.89
C LEU A 123 10.49 17.09 18.09
N ILE A 124 10.19 15.91 18.63
CA ILE A 124 9.22 15.71 19.71
C ILE A 124 9.98 15.30 20.97
N SER A 125 10.41 14.04 21.05
CA SER A 125 11.19 13.52 22.18
C SER A 125 11.81 12.15 21.87
N PRO A 126 12.87 11.73 22.59
CA PRO A 126 13.42 10.37 22.46
C PRO A 126 12.39 9.27 22.76
N ARG A 127 11.43 9.53 23.66
CA ARG A 127 10.34 8.59 23.97
C ARG A 127 9.38 8.47 22.79
N ALA A 128 9.05 9.58 22.14
CA ALA A 128 8.22 9.57 20.93
C ALA A 128 8.87 8.74 19.81
N LYS A 129 10.20 8.78 19.64
CA LYS A 129 10.91 7.88 18.71
C LYS A 129 10.65 6.41 19.04
N LEU A 130 10.86 6.01 20.30
CA LEU A 130 10.66 4.62 20.71
C LEU A 130 9.20 4.17 20.50
N LEU A 131 8.24 4.98 20.91
CA LEU A 131 6.81 4.69 20.74
C LEU A 131 6.45 4.56 19.25
N PHE A 132 6.94 5.48 18.42
CA PHE A 132 6.74 5.43 16.97
C PHE A 132 7.32 4.13 16.39
N LEU A 133 8.57 3.79 16.69
CA LEU A 133 9.21 2.56 16.21
C LEU A 133 8.47 1.28 16.63
N ILE A 134 7.95 1.23 17.86
CA ILE A 134 7.15 0.09 18.33
C ILE A 134 5.85 -0.03 17.52
N ILE A 135 5.15 1.08 17.27
CA ILE A 135 3.92 1.08 16.45
C ILE A 135 4.25 0.64 15.02
N LEU A 136 5.35 1.14 14.43
CA LEU A 136 5.81 0.73 13.10
C LEU A 136 6.08 -0.77 13.06
N PHE A 137 6.79 -1.28 14.06
CA PHE A 137 7.14 -2.68 14.15
C PHE A 137 5.90 -3.59 14.15
N PHE A 138 4.88 -3.24 14.92
CA PHE A 138 3.62 -3.99 14.91
C PHE A 138 2.88 -3.83 13.58
N ALA A 139 2.77 -2.60 13.06
CA ALA A 139 2.08 -2.32 11.82
C ALA A 139 2.68 -3.10 10.63
N LEU A 140 4.00 -3.06 10.48
CA LEU A 140 4.72 -3.75 9.41
C LEU A 140 4.70 -5.27 9.59
N THR A 141 4.73 -5.78 10.82
CA THR A 141 4.49 -7.23 11.07
C THR A 141 3.12 -7.66 10.54
N ILE A 142 2.07 -6.86 10.81
CA ILE A 142 0.72 -7.10 10.29
C ILE A 142 0.71 -7.02 8.76
N VAL A 143 1.34 -5.99 8.17
CA VAL A 143 1.43 -5.81 6.71
C VAL A 143 2.07 -7.03 6.05
N LEU A 144 3.23 -7.49 6.56
CA LEU A 144 3.96 -8.64 6.01
C LEU A 144 3.13 -9.92 6.05
N ALA A 145 2.47 -10.18 7.19
CA ALA A 145 1.62 -11.37 7.33
C ALA A 145 0.42 -11.33 6.39
N ILE A 146 -0.27 -10.19 6.29
CA ILE A 146 -1.44 -10.02 5.42
C ILE A 146 -1.03 -10.11 3.96
N PHE A 147 -0.01 -9.35 3.52
CA PHE A 147 0.33 -9.23 2.11
C PHE A 147 0.88 -10.54 1.55
N GLY A 148 1.65 -11.29 2.35
CA GLY A 148 2.04 -12.66 1.99
C GLY A 148 0.83 -13.56 1.73
N LEU A 149 -0.17 -13.52 2.62
CA LEU A 149 -1.42 -14.27 2.45
C LEU A 149 -2.27 -13.78 1.27
N VAL A 150 -2.29 -12.48 0.99
CA VAL A 150 -3.04 -11.91 -0.15
C VAL A 150 -2.49 -12.46 -1.46
N ILE A 151 -1.17 -12.38 -1.67
CA ILE A 151 -0.52 -12.86 -2.89
C ILE A 151 -0.75 -14.36 -3.04
N ALA A 152 -0.56 -15.12 -1.95
CA ALA A 152 -0.79 -16.55 -1.94
C ALA A 152 -2.24 -16.92 -2.29
N SER A 153 -3.21 -16.12 -1.82
CA SER A 153 -4.62 -16.27 -2.19
C SER A 153 -4.87 -15.96 -3.66
N ILE A 154 -4.23 -14.90 -4.20
CA ILE A 154 -4.32 -14.56 -5.63
C ILE A 154 -3.74 -15.69 -6.49
N PHE A 155 -2.59 -16.24 -6.14
CA PHE A 155 -2.01 -17.39 -6.86
C PHE A 155 -2.87 -18.65 -6.79
N SER A 156 -3.62 -18.82 -5.69
CA SER A 156 -4.55 -19.94 -5.56
C SER A 156 -5.83 -19.75 -6.39
N ILE A 157 -6.31 -18.51 -6.53
CA ILE A 157 -7.58 -18.19 -7.23
C ILE A 157 -7.35 -17.94 -8.72
N TYR A 158 -6.21 -17.35 -9.07
CA TYR A 158 -5.78 -17.01 -10.43
C TYR A 158 -4.39 -17.61 -10.74
N PRO A 159 -4.27 -18.95 -10.88
CA PRO A 159 -3.02 -19.66 -11.17
C PRO A 159 -2.31 -19.18 -12.45
N GLU A 160 -3.04 -18.59 -13.38
CA GLU A 160 -2.53 -17.95 -14.60
C GLU A 160 -1.58 -16.77 -14.32
N SER A 161 -1.72 -16.12 -13.15
CA SER A 161 -0.88 -14.97 -12.79
C SER A 161 0.52 -15.37 -12.32
N VAL A 162 0.69 -16.60 -11.82
CA VAL A 162 1.91 -17.09 -11.17
C VAL A 162 3.11 -17.01 -12.12
N LEU A 163 2.96 -17.55 -13.35
CA LEU A 163 4.06 -17.62 -14.32
C LEU A 163 4.67 -16.23 -14.56
N SER A 164 3.80 -15.23 -14.75
CA SER A 164 4.21 -13.86 -15.05
C SER A 164 4.99 -13.24 -13.88
N VAL A 165 4.45 -13.33 -12.66
CA VAL A 165 5.10 -12.75 -11.48
C VAL A 165 6.47 -13.36 -11.21
N TRP A 166 6.63 -14.67 -11.45
CA TRP A 166 7.92 -15.34 -11.23
C TRP A 166 8.93 -15.16 -12.36
N ILE A 167 8.49 -15.07 -13.62
CA ILE A 167 9.34 -14.76 -14.78
C ILE A 167 9.90 -13.32 -14.70
N GLU A 168 9.19 -12.42 -14.02
CA GLU A 168 9.65 -11.05 -13.79
C GLU A 168 11.02 -11.01 -13.09
N ILE A 169 11.28 -11.93 -12.14
CA ILE A 169 12.52 -11.98 -11.35
C ILE A 169 13.78 -12.18 -12.22
N PRO A 170 13.89 -13.26 -13.03
CA PRO A 170 15.06 -13.44 -13.89
C PRO A 170 15.16 -12.34 -14.96
N ILE A 171 14.04 -11.82 -15.50
CA ILE A 171 14.07 -10.70 -16.44
C ILE A 171 14.67 -9.45 -15.77
N ALA A 172 14.24 -9.12 -14.56
CA ALA A 172 14.74 -8.00 -13.79
C ALA A 172 16.25 -8.11 -13.55
N ILE A 173 16.74 -9.30 -13.15
CA ILE A 173 18.17 -9.55 -12.91
C ILE A 173 18.98 -9.42 -14.21
N VAL A 174 18.50 -9.97 -15.32
CA VAL A 174 19.17 -9.85 -16.63
C VAL A 174 19.28 -8.37 -17.03
N ILE A 175 18.21 -7.60 -16.90
CA ILE A 175 18.20 -6.17 -17.20
C ILE A 175 19.14 -5.41 -16.26
N ALA A 176 19.18 -5.76 -14.97
CA ALA A 176 20.10 -5.18 -14.00
C ALA A 176 21.55 -5.28 -14.49
N PHE A 177 21.98 -6.48 -14.91
CA PHE A 177 23.34 -6.71 -15.39
C PHE A 177 23.62 -6.06 -16.76
N LEU A 178 22.63 -6.02 -17.66
CA LEU A 178 22.79 -5.38 -18.97
C LEU A 178 22.93 -3.85 -18.85
N VAL A 179 22.15 -3.24 -17.95
CA VAL A 179 22.15 -1.79 -17.71
C VAL A 179 23.34 -1.39 -16.83
N HIS A 180 23.69 -2.15 -15.80
CA HIS A 180 24.85 -1.79 -14.96
C HIS A 180 26.16 -1.84 -15.76
N ARG A 181 26.24 -2.67 -16.81
CA ARG A 181 27.42 -2.79 -17.68
C ARG A 181 27.45 -1.81 -18.86
N ARG A 182 26.37 -1.10 -19.17
CA ARG A 182 26.31 -0.13 -20.26
C ARG A 182 25.57 1.11 -19.80
N SER A 183 26.19 2.28 -19.91
CA SER A 183 25.57 3.61 -19.72
C SER A 183 24.51 3.94 -20.79
N GLY A 184 23.62 2.99 -21.08
CA GLY A 184 22.58 3.06 -22.11
C GLY A 184 21.22 3.45 -21.55
N SER A 185 20.33 3.89 -22.45
CA SER A 185 18.95 4.26 -22.11
C SER A 185 18.13 3.07 -21.60
N LEU A 186 17.41 3.25 -20.49
CA LEU A 186 16.53 2.24 -19.87
C LEU A 186 15.28 1.87 -20.68
N LEU A 187 14.93 2.66 -21.70
CA LEU A 187 13.66 2.50 -22.44
C LEU A 187 13.58 1.20 -23.26
N ILE A 188 14.60 0.87 -24.05
CA ILE A 188 14.53 -0.33 -24.91
C ILE A 188 14.50 -1.61 -24.06
N PRO A 189 15.39 -1.80 -23.06
CA PRO A 189 15.32 -2.98 -22.20
C PRO A 189 13.98 -3.12 -21.46
N SER A 190 13.36 -2.02 -21.03
CA SER A 190 12.06 -2.06 -20.35
C SER A 190 10.89 -2.37 -21.29
N LEU A 191 10.89 -1.87 -22.53
CA LEU A 191 9.89 -2.25 -23.52
C LEU A 191 9.97 -3.74 -23.87
N VAL A 192 11.19 -4.29 -23.98
CA VAL A 192 11.39 -5.73 -24.17
C VAL A 192 10.89 -6.51 -22.96
N ALA A 193 11.21 -6.06 -21.73
CA ALA A 193 10.71 -6.67 -20.50
C ALA A 193 9.18 -6.69 -20.47
N LEU A 194 8.55 -5.57 -20.80
CA LEU A 194 7.10 -5.43 -20.82
C LEU A 194 6.46 -6.37 -21.86
N ALA A 195 7.04 -6.48 -23.06
CA ALA A 195 6.55 -7.41 -24.07
C ALA A 195 6.67 -8.87 -23.61
N LEU A 196 7.80 -9.24 -22.99
CA LEU A 196 7.99 -10.57 -22.40
C LEU A 196 7.02 -10.83 -21.25
N MET A 197 6.73 -9.82 -20.44
CA MET A 197 5.73 -9.91 -19.38
C MET A 197 4.35 -10.23 -19.95
N TYR A 198 3.87 -9.47 -20.94
CA TYR A 198 2.56 -9.75 -21.55
C TYR A 198 2.50 -11.09 -22.29
N ALA A 199 3.63 -11.53 -22.89
CA ALA A 199 3.74 -12.87 -23.43
C ALA A 199 3.62 -13.94 -22.32
N ALA A 200 4.26 -13.73 -21.16
CA ALA A 200 4.11 -14.62 -20.01
C ALA A 200 2.68 -14.64 -19.46
N ILE A 201 1.97 -13.50 -19.46
CA ILE A 201 0.54 -13.45 -19.07
C ILE A 201 -0.29 -14.28 -20.04
N TYR A 202 -0.07 -14.12 -21.35
CA TYR A 202 -0.77 -14.88 -22.37
C TYR A 202 -0.51 -16.38 -22.25
N ILE A 203 0.76 -16.79 -22.07
CA ILE A 203 1.14 -18.18 -21.86
C ILE A 203 0.52 -18.73 -20.58
N GLY A 204 0.62 -18.00 -19.47
CA GLY A 204 0.06 -18.40 -18.18
C GLY A 204 -1.46 -18.55 -18.22
N THR A 205 -2.15 -17.71 -19.00
CA THR A 205 -3.62 -17.75 -19.14
C THR A 205 -4.09 -18.90 -20.00
N PHE A 206 -3.49 -19.13 -21.17
CA PHE A 206 -4.04 -20.05 -22.17
C PHE A 206 -3.34 -21.41 -22.24
N TYR A 207 -2.11 -21.54 -21.72
CA TYR A 207 -1.28 -22.73 -21.94
C TYR A 207 -0.67 -23.32 -20.67
N LEU A 208 -0.27 -22.49 -19.70
CA LEU A 208 0.48 -22.93 -18.52
C LEU A 208 0.03 -22.23 -17.22
N PRO A 209 -1.21 -22.44 -16.75
CA PRO A 209 -1.61 -22.05 -15.40
C PRO A 209 -0.88 -22.91 -14.36
N ILE A 210 -0.20 -22.29 -13.39
CA ILE A 210 0.63 -23.00 -12.41
C ILE A 210 -0.19 -23.28 -11.15
N HIS A 211 -0.67 -24.52 -11.01
CA HIS A 211 -1.34 -25.00 -9.81
C HIS A 211 -0.35 -25.71 -8.89
N LEU A 212 -0.50 -25.52 -7.57
CA LEU A 212 0.18 -26.38 -6.60
C LEU A 212 -0.53 -27.74 -6.51
N PRO A 213 0.21 -28.86 -6.43
CA PRO A 213 -0.39 -30.18 -6.39
C PRO A 213 -1.18 -30.39 -5.10
N ALA A 214 -2.38 -30.97 -5.23
CA ALA A 214 -3.26 -31.28 -4.10
C ALA A 214 -2.68 -32.32 -3.11
N SER A 215 -1.60 -33.00 -3.49
CA SER A 215 -0.90 -33.98 -2.64
C SER A 215 0.00 -33.34 -1.58
N LEU A 216 0.17 -32.02 -1.58
CA LEU A 216 0.91 -31.33 -0.52
C LEU A 216 0.18 -31.46 0.83
N PRO A 217 0.90 -31.64 1.94
CA PRO A 217 0.31 -31.78 3.28
C PRO A 217 -0.25 -30.46 3.84
N VAL A 218 -0.17 -29.37 3.08
CA VAL A 218 -0.58 -28.02 3.47
C VAL A 218 -1.42 -27.40 2.35
N SER A 219 -2.25 -26.42 2.70
CA SER A 219 -3.06 -25.71 1.71
C SER A 219 -2.17 -24.96 0.71
N PRO A 220 -2.62 -24.75 -0.54
CA PRO A 220 -1.89 -23.96 -1.54
C PRO A 220 -1.52 -22.56 -1.05
N VAL A 221 -2.41 -21.92 -0.27
CA VAL A 221 -2.16 -20.59 0.31
C VAL A 221 -0.98 -20.64 1.30
N VAL A 222 -0.92 -21.66 2.17
CA VAL A 222 0.20 -21.81 3.11
C VAL A 222 1.51 -22.07 2.36
N ALA A 223 1.50 -22.97 1.38
CA ALA A 223 2.68 -23.28 0.58
C ALA A 223 3.22 -22.04 -0.15
N TRP A 224 2.35 -21.29 -0.85
CA TRP A 224 2.75 -20.04 -1.51
C TRP A 224 3.26 -19.00 -0.52
N THR A 225 2.63 -18.87 0.65
CA THR A 225 3.08 -17.92 1.68
C THR A 225 4.51 -18.24 2.13
N VAL A 226 4.84 -19.51 2.37
CA VAL A 226 6.20 -19.93 2.72
C VAL A 226 7.18 -19.58 1.61
N ILE A 227 6.85 -19.91 0.35
CA ILE A 227 7.69 -19.62 -0.80
C ILE A 227 7.96 -18.12 -0.93
N LEU A 228 6.92 -17.29 -0.78
CA LEU A 228 7.00 -15.83 -0.86
C LEU A 228 7.85 -15.24 0.26
N LEU A 229 7.70 -15.70 1.51
CA LEU A 229 8.52 -15.19 2.61
C LEU A 229 10.00 -15.59 2.46
N ILE A 230 10.28 -16.80 1.96
CA ILE A 230 11.65 -17.21 1.61
C ILE A 230 12.21 -16.29 0.52
N TYR A 231 11.44 -16.02 -0.53
CA TYR A 231 11.83 -15.08 -1.58
C TYR A 231 12.12 -13.67 -1.00
N CYS A 232 11.23 -13.15 -0.15
CA CYS A 232 11.37 -11.82 0.47
C CYS A 232 12.63 -11.71 1.33
N PHE A 233 13.07 -12.80 1.97
CA PHE A 233 14.34 -12.83 2.69
C PHE A 233 15.51 -12.49 1.76
N PHE A 234 15.60 -13.18 0.62
CA PHE A 234 16.64 -12.93 -0.36
C PHE A 234 16.51 -11.54 -0.99
N ALA A 235 15.31 -11.13 -1.38
CA ALA A 235 15.06 -9.82 -1.98
C ALA A 235 15.45 -8.66 -1.06
N SER A 236 15.14 -8.75 0.24
CA SER A 236 15.45 -7.71 1.22
C SER A 236 16.96 -7.59 1.52
N VAL A 237 17.69 -8.70 1.48
CA VAL A 237 19.12 -8.79 1.80
C VAL A 237 20.03 -8.43 0.63
N LEU A 238 19.60 -8.75 -0.60
CA LEU A 238 20.33 -8.42 -1.82
C LEU A 238 20.42 -6.89 -2.03
N PRO A 239 21.49 -6.40 -2.69
CA PRO A 239 21.58 -5.00 -3.06
C PRO A 239 20.39 -4.56 -3.92
N VAL A 240 19.91 -3.33 -3.69
CA VAL A 240 18.68 -2.80 -4.31
C VAL A 240 18.72 -2.87 -5.83
N TRP A 241 19.88 -2.55 -6.42
CA TRP A 241 20.08 -2.52 -7.87
C TRP A 241 20.03 -3.89 -8.56
N VAL A 242 20.26 -4.99 -7.82
CA VAL A 242 20.32 -6.35 -8.41
C VAL A 242 18.93 -6.86 -8.77
N LEU A 243 17.95 -6.59 -7.92
CA LEU A 243 16.61 -7.17 -8.04
C LEU A 243 15.52 -6.12 -7.91
N MET A 244 15.44 -5.44 -6.76
CA MET A 244 14.27 -4.61 -6.44
C MET A 244 14.11 -3.41 -7.37
N GLN A 245 15.17 -2.64 -7.64
CA GLN A 245 15.05 -1.46 -8.52
C GLN A 245 14.69 -1.84 -9.99
N PRO A 246 15.36 -2.80 -10.65
CA PRO A 246 14.98 -3.25 -11.98
C PRO A 246 13.56 -3.84 -12.04
N ARG A 247 13.18 -4.63 -11.02
CA ARG A 247 11.85 -5.22 -10.90
C ARG A 247 10.78 -4.15 -10.75
N ASP A 248 10.92 -3.26 -9.77
CA ASP A 248 9.99 -2.15 -9.54
C ASP A 248 9.86 -1.27 -10.78
N TYR A 249 10.92 -1.12 -11.56
CA TYR A 249 10.89 -0.41 -12.83
C TYR A 249 10.03 -1.12 -13.89
N ILE A 250 10.17 -2.45 -14.05
CA ILE A 250 9.31 -3.25 -14.95
C ILE A 250 7.85 -3.17 -14.49
N ASN A 251 7.59 -3.36 -13.19
CA ASN A 251 6.25 -3.25 -12.61
C ASN A 251 5.64 -1.86 -12.79
N SER A 252 6.44 -0.79 -12.74
CA SER A 252 5.94 0.58 -12.99
C SER A 252 5.43 0.77 -14.42
N HIS A 253 6.09 0.17 -15.41
CA HIS A 253 5.61 0.22 -16.80
C HIS A 253 4.38 -0.65 -17.01
N GLN A 254 4.37 -1.85 -16.43
CA GLN A 254 3.21 -2.74 -16.46
C GLN A 254 1.98 -2.07 -15.83
N LEU A 255 2.16 -1.39 -14.72
CA LEU A 255 1.14 -0.58 -14.05
C LEU A 255 0.56 0.48 -14.98
N VAL A 256 1.41 1.34 -15.55
CA VAL A 256 0.95 2.45 -16.39
C VAL A 256 0.15 1.90 -17.58
N LEU A 257 0.62 0.80 -18.19
CA LEU A 257 -0.10 0.16 -19.29
C LEU A 257 -1.43 -0.45 -18.83
N ALA A 258 -1.45 -1.24 -17.76
CA ALA A 258 -2.67 -1.89 -17.26
C ALA A 258 -3.72 -0.87 -16.81
N LEU A 259 -3.31 0.20 -16.12
CA LEU A 259 -4.20 1.28 -15.72
C LEU A 259 -4.77 2.03 -16.92
N SER A 260 -3.95 2.28 -17.94
CA SER A 260 -4.38 2.91 -19.19
C SER A 260 -5.41 2.04 -19.92
N LEU A 261 -5.19 0.72 -19.97
CA LEU A 261 -6.14 -0.24 -20.54
C LEU A 261 -7.45 -0.26 -19.75
N LEU A 262 -7.40 -0.23 -18.42
CA LEU A 262 -8.60 -0.16 -17.56
C LEU A 262 -9.40 1.14 -17.79
N VAL A 263 -8.73 2.29 -17.87
CA VAL A 263 -9.39 3.58 -18.15
C VAL A 263 -9.99 3.60 -19.56
N LEU A 264 -9.27 3.08 -20.56
CA LEU A 264 -9.78 2.97 -21.93
C LEU A 264 -10.99 2.02 -21.99
N GLY A 265 -10.89 0.86 -21.33
CA GLY A 265 -11.97 -0.11 -21.20
C GLY A 265 -13.22 0.48 -20.55
N LEU A 266 -13.04 1.17 -19.42
CA LEU A 266 -14.10 1.91 -18.73
C LEU A 266 -14.75 2.97 -19.63
N MET A 267 -13.94 3.71 -20.39
CA MET A 267 -14.43 4.74 -21.30
C MET A 267 -15.31 4.13 -22.39
N VAL A 268 -14.83 3.09 -23.07
CA VAL A 268 -15.59 2.39 -24.12
C VAL A 268 -16.85 1.74 -23.55
N ALA A 269 -16.75 1.01 -22.44
CA ALA A 269 -17.90 0.39 -21.77
C ALA A 269 -18.96 1.43 -21.33
N SER A 270 -18.51 2.62 -20.94
CA SER A 270 -19.42 3.70 -20.56
C SER A 270 -20.15 4.29 -21.78
N PHE A 271 -19.46 4.43 -22.92
CA PHE A 271 -20.01 4.92 -24.20
C PHE A 271 -20.98 3.95 -24.85
N THR A 272 -20.70 2.65 -24.78
CA THR A 272 -21.61 1.59 -25.25
C THR A 272 -22.81 1.40 -24.31
N GLY A 273 -22.77 1.98 -23.11
CA GLY A 273 -23.84 1.87 -22.11
C GLY A 273 -23.84 0.56 -21.32
N THR A 274 -22.82 -0.29 -21.49
CA THR A 274 -22.71 -1.56 -20.76
C THR A 274 -22.26 -1.37 -19.31
N ALA A 275 -21.45 -0.33 -19.04
CA ALA A 275 -21.04 0.03 -17.68
C ALA A 275 -21.96 1.10 -17.08
N ASP A 276 -23.01 0.68 -16.38
CA ASP A 276 -23.92 1.57 -15.64
C ASP A 276 -23.72 1.46 -14.12
N LEU A 277 -23.05 2.46 -13.54
CA LEU A 277 -22.80 2.55 -12.11
C LEU A 277 -24.08 2.61 -11.27
N VAL A 278 -25.07 3.40 -11.71
CA VAL A 278 -26.26 3.68 -10.90
C VAL A 278 -27.23 2.50 -10.94
N ALA A 279 -27.32 1.82 -12.09
CA ALA A 279 -28.13 0.61 -12.21
C ALA A 279 -27.48 -0.60 -11.52
N SER A 280 -26.15 -0.66 -11.44
CA SER A 280 -25.44 -1.82 -10.90
C SER A 280 -25.26 -1.77 -9.39
N ALA A 281 -24.94 -0.61 -8.83
CA ALA A 281 -24.61 -0.48 -7.40
C ALA A 281 -25.30 0.73 -6.76
N PRO A 282 -25.71 0.61 -5.49
CA PRO A 282 -26.38 1.70 -4.79
C PRO A 282 -25.39 2.80 -4.45
N ALA A 283 -25.82 4.05 -4.53
CA ALA A 283 -24.99 5.18 -4.08
C ALA A 283 -24.64 5.05 -2.59
N VAL A 284 -25.64 4.73 -1.77
CA VAL A 284 -25.52 4.42 -0.35
C VAL A 284 -26.40 3.21 -0.07
N VAL A 285 -25.89 2.20 0.64
CA VAL A 285 -26.72 1.09 1.12
C VAL A 285 -27.50 1.54 2.36
N PRO A 286 -28.85 1.46 2.35
CA PRO A 286 -29.69 1.80 3.51
C PRO A 286 -29.32 1.03 4.77
N VAL A 287 -29.66 1.57 5.95
CA VAL A 287 -29.28 0.96 7.25
C VAL A 287 -30.00 -0.36 7.48
N ASP A 288 -31.26 -0.42 7.06
CA ASP A 288 -32.19 -1.55 7.14
C ASP A 288 -31.84 -2.69 6.18
N GLU A 289 -31.14 -2.41 5.08
CA GLU A 289 -30.66 -3.42 4.13
C GLU A 289 -29.29 -4.01 4.51
N ARG A 290 -28.63 -3.48 5.54
CA ARG A 290 -27.33 -3.98 6.02
C ARG A 290 -27.52 -5.12 7.03
N PRO A 291 -26.67 -6.15 6.99
CA PRO A 291 -26.72 -7.23 7.97
C PRO A 291 -26.37 -6.70 9.36
N LEU A 292 -26.90 -7.36 10.38
CA LEU A 292 -26.70 -6.96 11.79
C LEU A 292 -25.22 -6.97 12.20
N ASP A 293 -24.40 -7.81 11.57
CA ASP A 293 -22.97 -7.93 11.84
C ASP A 293 -22.13 -6.83 11.15
N ALA A 294 -22.73 -6.01 10.27
CA ALA A 294 -22.03 -4.94 9.56
C ALA A 294 -21.66 -3.77 10.49
N PRO A 295 -20.41 -3.28 10.42
CA PRO A 295 -20.04 -2.07 11.12
C PRO A 295 -20.75 -0.83 10.56
N PRO A 296 -20.92 0.22 11.38
CA PRO A 296 -21.38 1.52 10.90
C PRO A 296 -20.37 2.14 9.93
N ILE A 297 -20.83 2.97 8.98
CA ILE A 297 -19.96 3.66 8.02
C ILE A 297 -18.89 4.49 8.74
N MET A 298 -19.29 5.24 9.77
CA MET A 298 -18.36 5.95 10.64
C MET A 298 -18.11 5.12 11.90
N PRO A 299 -16.84 4.87 12.29
CA PRO A 299 -15.58 5.31 11.67
C PRO A 299 -14.98 4.30 10.64
N PHE A 300 -15.65 3.18 10.36
CA PHE A 300 -15.04 2.05 9.66
C PHE A 300 -14.63 2.34 8.22
N LEU A 301 -15.39 3.16 7.49
CA LEU A 301 -15.04 3.58 6.13
C LEU A 301 -13.62 4.14 6.04
N PHE A 302 -13.24 4.93 7.04
CA PHE A 302 -11.94 5.59 7.10
C PHE A 302 -10.85 4.52 7.23
N ILE A 303 -10.96 3.64 8.23
CA ILE A 303 -9.93 2.60 8.46
C ILE A 303 -9.96 1.50 7.38
N THR A 304 -11.08 1.25 6.72
CA THR A 304 -11.18 0.28 5.63
C THR A 304 -10.46 0.76 4.39
N ILE A 305 -10.67 2.02 3.98
CA ILE A 305 -9.89 2.67 2.91
C ILE A 305 -8.72 3.43 3.55
N ALA A 306 -7.88 2.68 4.27
CA ALA A 306 -6.61 3.19 4.82
C ALA A 306 -5.47 3.16 3.80
N CYS A 307 -5.71 2.76 2.55
CA CYS A 307 -4.83 3.03 1.42
C CYS A 307 -5.72 3.42 0.24
N GLY A 308 -5.23 4.22 -0.70
CA GLY A 308 -6.05 4.92 -1.69
C GLY A 308 -6.52 6.30 -1.23
N ALA A 309 -6.90 6.48 0.04
CA ALA A 309 -7.25 7.80 0.60
C ALA A 309 -6.13 8.42 1.46
N ILE A 310 -5.51 7.64 2.34
CA ILE A 310 -4.37 8.05 3.18
C ILE A 310 -3.73 6.79 3.76
N SER A 311 -2.42 6.60 3.61
CA SER A 311 -1.72 5.45 4.21
C SER A 311 -0.50 5.85 5.02
N GLY A 312 -0.39 5.35 6.24
CA GLY A 312 0.79 5.54 7.09
C GLY A 312 2.04 4.88 6.52
N PHE A 313 1.90 3.81 5.72
CA PHE A 313 3.02 3.19 5.01
C PHE A 313 3.74 4.17 4.08
N HIS A 314 3.04 5.14 3.49
CA HIS A 314 3.63 6.11 2.57
C HIS A 314 4.74 6.93 3.24
N CYS A 315 4.60 7.28 4.52
CA CYS A 315 5.65 8.04 5.22
C CYS A 315 6.96 7.26 5.31
N LEU A 316 6.90 5.93 5.31
CA LEU A 316 8.06 5.05 5.36
C LEU A 316 8.77 5.00 4.02
N VAL A 317 8.01 4.95 2.91
CA VAL A 317 8.56 5.04 1.56
C VAL A 317 9.14 6.45 1.33
N SER A 318 8.35 7.49 1.64
CA SER A 318 8.76 8.89 1.49
C SER A 318 10.04 9.21 2.28
N SER A 319 10.12 8.82 3.55
CA SER A 319 11.28 9.15 4.39
C SER A 319 12.42 8.12 4.36
N GLY A 320 12.12 6.86 4.07
CA GLY A 320 13.09 5.76 4.13
C GLY A 320 13.79 5.47 2.81
N THR A 321 13.14 5.74 1.68
CA THR A 321 13.69 5.43 0.33
C THR A 321 13.67 6.63 -0.61
N SER A 322 12.55 7.35 -0.73
CA SER A 322 12.38 8.36 -1.78
C SER A 322 13.15 9.64 -1.47
N SER A 323 13.16 10.07 -0.20
CA SER A 323 13.96 11.22 0.25
C SER A 323 15.44 11.07 -0.10
N LYS A 324 15.97 9.85 -0.16
CA LYS A 324 17.39 9.55 -0.44
C LYS A 324 17.72 9.55 -1.94
N GLN A 325 16.72 9.63 -2.81
CA GLN A 325 16.91 9.52 -4.26
C GLN A 325 16.49 10.78 -5.05
N ILE A 326 15.73 11.70 -4.44
CA ILE A 326 15.29 12.93 -5.10
C ILE A 326 16.48 13.82 -5.46
N GLU A 327 16.68 14.07 -6.75
CA GLU A 327 17.76 14.94 -7.27
C GLU A 327 17.52 16.43 -7.01
N ARG A 328 16.25 16.89 -6.97
CA ARG A 328 15.90 18.30 -6.72
C ARG A 328 14.71 18.43 -5.78
N GLU A 329 14.79 19.32 -4.79
CA GLU A 329 13.69 19.52 -3.82
C GLU A 329 12.36 19.90 -4.52
N THR A 330 12.41 20.56 -5.67
CA THR A 330 11.24 20.90 -6.50
C THR A 330 10.47 19.67 -7.01
N ASP A 331 11.12 18.51 -7.11
CA ASP A 331 10.50 17.28 -7.58
C ASP A 331 9.67 16.62 -6.47
N ALA A 332 9.80 17.04 -5.21
CA ALA A 332 9.07 16.46 -4.08
C ALA A 332 7.54 16.57 -4.24
N GLN A 333 7.03 17.63 -4.86
CA GLN A 333 5.59 17.74 -5.16
C GLN A 333 5.15 16.70 -6.20
N TYR A 334 5.96 16.49 -7.24
CA TYR A 334 5.66 15.54 -8.30
C TYR A 334 5.66 14.10 -7.74
N VAL A 335 6.66 13.78 -6.93
CA VAL A 335 6.85 12.45 -6.32
C VAL A 335 5.83 12.17 -5.22
N GLY A 336 5.79 12.96 -4.13
CA GLY A 336 4.91 12.67 -3.00
C GLY A 336 3.45 13.04 -3.26
N TYR A 337 3.18 14.33 -3.49
CA TYR A 337 1.79 14.79 -3.69
C TYR A 337 1.17 14.19 -4.97
N GLY A 338 1.93 14.13 -6.06
CA GLY A 338 1.46 13.60 -7.34
C GLY A 338 1.18 12.10 -7.35
N ALA A 339 2.09 11.28 -6.80
CA ALA A 339 1.88 9.83 -6.75
C ALA A 339 0.70 9.46 -5.87
N MET A 340 0.50 10.14 -4.74
CA MET A 340 -0.64 9.89 -3.87
C MET A 340 -1.98 10.21 -4.54
N LEU A 341 -2.06 11.26 -5.37
CA LEU A 341 -3.25 11.52 -6.17
C LEU A 341 -3.49 10.45 -7.23
N LEU A 342 -2.42 9.88 -7.81
CA LEU A 342 -2.53 8.80 -8.78
C LEU A 342 -2.98 7.49 -8.12
N GLU A 343 -2.58 7.23 -6.87
CA GLU A 343 -3.12 6.12 -6.06
C GLU A 343 -4.62 6.34 -5.78
N GLY A 344 -5.03 7.57 -5.50
CA GLY A 344 -6.44 7.94 -5.42
C GLY A 344 -7.20 7.67 -6.72
N ALA A 345 -6.58 7.96 -7.88
CA ALA A 345 -7.17 7.65 -9.20
C ALA A 345 -7.32 6.13 -9.43
N LEU A 346 -6.34 5.33 -9.01
CA LEU A 346 -6.44 3.87 -9.00
C LEU A 346 -7.62 3.40 -8.12
N ALA A 347 -7.76 3.94 -6.91
CA ALA A 347 -8.85 3.61 -6.00
C ALA A 347 -10.23 3.97 -6.59
N VAL A 348 -10.35 5.07 -7.34
CA VAL A 348 -11.57 5.42 -8.09
C VAL A 348 -11.88 4.36 -9.14
N ILE A 349 -10.89 3.93 -9.92
CA ILE A 349 -11.08 2.89 -10.95
C ILE A 349 -11.51 1.57 -10.30
N VAL A 350 -10.94 1.22 -9.14
CA VAL A 350 -11.33 0.04 -8.37
C VAL A 350 -12.79 0.11 -7.95
N ILE A 351 -13.26 1.24 -7.40
CA ILE A 351 -14.68 1.43 -7.03
C ILE A 351 -15.56 1.20 -8.26
N LEU A 352 -15.22 1.81 -9.40
CA LEU A 352 -16.01 1.69 -10.62
C LEU A 352 -15.98 0.27 -11.19
N ALA A 353 -14.86 -0.43 -11.13
CA ALA A 353 -14.73 -1.84 -11.55
C ALA A 353 -15.58 -2.75 -10.66
N CYS A 354 -15.50 -2.61 -9.34
CA CYS A 354 -16.30 -3.38 -8.39
C CYS A 354 -17.80 -3.06 -8.43
N CYS A 355 -18.21 -1.96 -9.07
CA CYS A 355 -19.61 -1.59 -9.24
C CYS A 355 -20.09 -1.82 -10.68
N ALA A 356 -19.77 -0.89 -11.57
CA ALA A 356 -20.21 -0.91 -12.96
C ALA A 356 -19.53 -2.02 -13.76
N GLY A 357 -18.26 -2.31 -13.48
CA GLY A 357 -17.52 -3.39 -14.15
C GLY A 357 -18.13 -4.76 -13.84
N LEU A 358 -18.41 -5.07 -12.57
CA LEU A 358 -19.16 -6.28 -12.19
C LEU A 358 -20.57 -6.31 -12.80
N GLY A 359 -21.26 -5.16 -12.83
CA GLY A 359 -22.57 -5.02 -13.45
C GLY A 359 -22.62 -5.40 -14.94
N MET A 360 -21.48 -5.38 -15.65
CA MET A 360 -21.42 -5.83 -17.05
C MET A 360 -21.62 -7.34 -17.21
N GLY A 361 -21.34 -8.15 -16.17
CA GLY A 361 -21.43 -9.59 -16.26
C GLY A 361 -20.60 -10.35 -15.23
N VAL A 362 -21.22 -11.28 -14.50
CA VAL A 362 -20.52 -12.25 -13.64
C VAL A 362 -21.11 -13.63 -13.92
N PRO A 363 -20.28 -14.68 -14.09
CA PRO A 363 -20.78 -16.05 -14.23
C PRO A 363 -21.67 -16.44 -13.04
N GLU A 364 -22.86 -16.96 -13.33
CA GLU A 364 -23.78 -17.44 -12.29
C GLU A 364 -23.26 -18.75 -11.70
N SER A 365 -23.28 -18.89 -10.37
CA SER A 365 -22.79 -20.10 -9.72
C SER A 365 -23.78 -21.25 -9.91
N GLY A 366 -23.37 -22.33 -10.55
CA GLY A 366 -24.20 -23.53 -10.75
C GLY A 366 -25.07 -23.52 -12.01
N SER A 367 -24.90 -22.54 -12.91
CA SER A 367 -25.53 -22.49 -14.23
C SER A 367 -24.55 -21.93 -15.27
N ASP A 368 -24.83 -22.08 -16.57
CA ASP A 368 -24.10 -21.40 -17.65
C ASP A 368 -24.58 -19.93 -17.85
N GLY A 369 -25.36 -19.40 -16.89
CA GLY A 369 -25.96 -18.07 -16.94
C GLY A 369 -24.96 -16.95 -16.64
N LEU A 370 -25.32 -15.73 -17.04
CA LEU A 370 -24.57 -14.51 -16.74
C LEU A 370 -25.46 -13.56 -15.94
N LEU A 371 -25.06 -13.27 -14.71
CA LEU A 371 -25.69 -12.23 -13.89
C LEU A 371 -25.23 -10.87 -14.40
N THR A 372 -26.15 -9.91 -14.53
CA THR A 372 -25.83 -8.53 -14.96
C THR A 372 -26.50 -7.50 -14.03
N GLY A 373 -26.08 -6.25 -14.14
CA GLY A 373 -26.58 -5.12 -13.36
C GLY A 373 -26.50 -5.38 -11.85
N ARG A 374 -27.60 -5.09 -11.16
CA ARG A 374 -27.67 -5.21 -9.69
C ARG A 374 -27.46 -6.64 -9.19
N ALA A 375 -27.98 -7.64 -9.89
CA ALA A 375 -27.83 -9.05 -9.50
C ALA A 375 -26.36 -9.50 -9.53
N ALA A 376 -25.59 -9.03 -10.51
CA ALA A 376 -24.16 -9.30 -10.58
C ALA A 376 -23.40 -8.70 -9.40
N TRP A 377 -23.72 -7.46 -9.04
CA TRP A 377 -23.14 -6.80 -7.87
C TRP A 377 -23.52 -7.52 -6.58
N GLU A 378 -24.80 -7.85 -6.39
CA GLU A 378 -25.29 -8.56 -5.20
C GLU A 378 -24.67 -9.94 -5.05
N SER A 379 -24.33 -10.64 -6.13
CA SER A 379 -23.62 -11.93 -6.06
C SER A 379 -22.28 -11.86 -5.30
N LYS A 380 -21.64 -10.69 -5.29
CA LYS A 380 -20.38 -10.44 -4.57
C LYS A 380 -20.59 -9.62 -3.31
N TYR A 381 -21.62 -8.76 -3.28
CA TYR A 381 -21.85 -7.79 -2.21
C TYR A 381 -23.08 -8.10 -1.35
N GLN A 382 -23.60 -9.34 -1.40
CA GLN A 382 -24.83 -9.75 -0.72
C GLN A 382 -24.84 -9.36 0.76
N SER A 383 -25.77 -8.47 1.10
CA SER A 383 -25.95 -7.96 2.45
C SER A 383 -26.81 -8.88 3.32
N GLN A 384 -27.61 -9.76 2.72
CA GLN A 384 -28.44 -10.70 3.46
C GLN A 384 -27.64 -11.93 3.89
N ILE A 385 -27.77 -12.30 5.16
CA ILE A 385 -27.26 -13.56 5.70
C ILE A 385 -28.27 -14.65 5.33
N VAL A 386 -27.87 -15.59 4.48
CA VAL A 386 -28.69 -16.71 4.03
C VAL A 386 -27.99 -18.01 4.40
N THR A 387 -28.68 -18.87 5.15
CA THR A 387 -28.20 -20.25 5.36
C THR A 387 -28.57 -21.07 4.14
N THR A 388 -27.55 -21.45 3.38
CA THR A 388 -27.64 -22.37 2.24
C THR A 388 -27.14 -23.74 2.65
N VAL A 389 -27.48 -24.78 1.89
CA VAL A 389 -26.93 -26.13 2.10
C VAL A 389 -26.00 -26.42 0.93
N ASP A 390 -24.76 -26.81 1.21
CA ASP A 390 -23.79 -27.12 0.18
C ASP A 390 -24.07 -28.47 -0.52
N ALA A 391 -23.27 -28.80 -1.53
CA ALA A 391 -23.40 -30.08 -2.25
C ALA A 391 -23.14 -31.32 -1.35
N SER A 392 -22.52 -31.13 -0.18
CA SER A 392 -22.26 -32.16 0.84
C SER A 392 -23.39 -32.32 1.85
N GLY A 393 -24.39 -31.43 1.85
CA GLY A 393 -25.46 -31.40 2.84
C GLY A 393 -25.15 -30.58 4.10
N GLU A 394 -24.07 -29.80 4.11
CA GLU A 394 -23.66 -28.93 5.23
C GLU A 394 -24.32 -27.56 5.13
N GLU A 395 -24.87 -27.05 6.24
CA GLU A 395 -25.42 -25.69 6.32
C GLU A 395 -24.29 -24.64 6.26
N LEU A 396 -24.19 -23.96 5.12
CA LEU A 396 -23.30 -22.83 4.91
C LEU A 396 -24.06 -21.52 5.06
N THR A 397 -23.67 -20.70 6.03
CA THR A 397 -24.13 -19.32 6.14
C THR A 397 -23.38 -18.44 5.11
N VAL A 398 -24.10 -17.89 4.14
CA VAL A 398 -23.59 -17.03 3.06
C VAL A 398 -24.06 -15.59 3.27
N GLY A 399 -23.23 -14.62 2.91
CA GLY A 399 -23.51 -13.19 3.16
C GLY A 399 -23.17 -12.74 4.58
N GLY A 400 -23.37 -11.46 4.88
CA GLY A 400 -22.92 -10.85 6.14
C GLY A 400 -21.50 -10.29 6.07
N TRP A 401 -21.18 -9.34 6.97
CA TRP A 401 -19.85 -8.74 7.07
C TRP A 401 -18.78 -9.74 7.52
N ALA A 402 -19.12 -10.69 8.38
CA ALA A 402 -18.19 -11.71 8.86
C ALA A 402 -17.68 -12.65 7.76
N ASN A 403 -18.52 -12.90 6.74
CA ASN A 403 -18.18 -13.73 5.58
C ASN A 403 -17.56 -12.93 4.44
N TYR A 404 -17.37 -11.62 4.62
CA TYR A 404 -16.83 -10.72 3.62
C TYR A 404 -15.31 -10.87 3.48
N GLY A 405 -14.91 -11.88 2.69
CA GLY A 405 -13.53 -12.28 2.53
C GLY A 405 -12.70 -11.33 1.68
N LEU A 406 -11.43 -11.18 2.04
CA LEU A 406 -10.44 -10.44 1.28
C LEU A 406 -10.30 -10.95 -0.17
N ALA A 407 -10.23 -12.28 -0.31
CA ALA A 407 -10.15 -12.96 -1.60
C ALA A 407 -11.31 -12.61 -2.53
N ASP A 408 -12.53 -12.55 -2.00
CA ASP A 408 -13.74 -12.25 -2.77
C ASP A 408 -13.73 -10.81 -3.30
N LYS A 409 -13.15 -9.87 -2.53
CA LYS A 409 -13.05 -8.46 -2.95
C LYS A 409 -11.95 -8.21 -3.96
N VAL A 410 -10.82 -8.91 -3.83
CA VAL A 410 -9.82 -8.93 -4.90
C VAL A 410 -10.43 -9.53 -6.17
N SER A 411 -11.22 -10.60 -6.03
CA SER A 411 -11.91 -11.22 -7.16
C SER A 411 -12.91 -10.27 -7.82
N ALA A 412 -13.68 -9.52 -7.04
CA ALA A 412 -14.59 -8.49 -7.55
C ALA A 412 -13.88 -7.46 -8.44
N PHE A 413 -12.71 -6.97 -8.01
CA PHE A 413 -11.91 -6.05 -8.81
C PHE A 413 -11.36 -6.72 -10.08
N VAL A 414 -10.81 -7.93 -9.97
CA VAL A 414 -10.25 -8.66 -11.13
C VAL A 414 -11.32 -8.91 -12.20
N GLN A 415 -12.50 -9.39 -11.80
CA GLN A 415 -13.61 -9.65 -12.71
C GLN A 415 -14.16 -8.34 -13.31
N GLY A 416 -14.43 -7.34 -12.47
CA GLY A 416 -14.94 -6.04 -12.94
C GLY A 416 -13.96 -5.31 -13.86
N GLY A 417 -12.66 -5.39 -13.56
CA GLY A 417 -11.60 -4.85 -14.41
C GLY A 417 -11.48 -5.61 -15.73
N ALA A 418 -11.53 -6.94 -15.70
CA ALA A 418 -11.52 -7.78 -16.90
C ALA A 418 -12.72 -7.47 -17.81
N ASN A 419 -13.89 -7.20 -17.23
CA ASN A 419 -15.07 -6.76 -17.99
C ASN A 419 -14.83 -5.42 -18.70
N PHE A 420 -14.18 -4.44 -18.06
CA PHE A 420 -13.76 -3.22 -18.76
C PHE A 420 -12.82 -3.52 -19.93
N LEU A 421 -11.85 -4.41 -19.74
CA LEU A 421 -10.94 -4.82 -20.81
C LEU A 421 -11.69 -5.53 -21.96
N SER A 422 -12.74 -6.29 -21.65
CA SER A 422 -13.56 -6.95 -22.68
C SER A 422 -14.27 -5.96 -23.60
N ALA A 423 -14.62 -4.77 -23.10
CA ALA A 423 -15.27 -3.73 -23.91
C ALA A 423 -14.36 -3.18 -25.03
N ILE A 424 -13.04 -3.32 -24.90
CA ILE A 424 -12.07 -2.94 -25.94
C ILE A 424 -11.60 -4.14 -26.78
N GLY A 425 -12.28 -5.29 -26.68
CA GLY A 425 -12.02 -6.48 -27.49
C GLY A 425 -10.98 -7.44 -26.91
N ILE A 426 -10.51 -7.23 -25.68
CA ILE A 426 -9.63 -8.19 -24.99
C ILE A 426 -10.47 -9.39 -24.53
N ALA A 427 -10.07 -10.61 -24.89
CA ALA A 427 -10.77 -11.82 -24.45
C ALA A 427 -10.84 -11.88 -22.91
N LEU A 428 -12.03 -12.18 -22.36
CA LEU A 428 -12.27 -12.13 -20.92
C LEU A 428 -11.23 -12.93 -20.08
N PRO A 429 -10.83 -14.17 -20.44
CA PRO A 429 -9.79 -14.89 -19.70
C PRO A 429 -8.45 -14.15 -19.69
N PHE A 430 -8.08 -13.53 -20.81
CA PHE A 430 -6.85 -12.73 -20.87
C PHE A 430 -6.97 -11.43 -20.07
N GLY A 431 -8.15 -10.81 -20.06
CA GLY A 431 -8.44 -9.67 -19.19
C GLY A 431 -8.30 -10.03 -17.70
N VAL A 432 -8.81 -11.19 -17.29
CA VAL A 432 -8.64 -11.72 -15.92
C VAL A 432 -7.16 -11.91 -15.62
N GLY A 433 -6.40 -12.54 -16.52
CA GLY A 433 -4.95 -12.70 -16.37
C GLY A 433 -4.20 -11.36 -16.20
N ILE A 434 -4.50 -10.36 -17.04
CA ILE A 434 -3.87 -9.02 -16.95
C ILE A 434 -4.15 -8.37 -15.59
N VAL A 435 -5.41 -8.34 -15.15
CA VAL A 435 -5.78 -7.69 -13.89
C VAL A 435 -5.30 -8.49 -12.68
N ALA A 436 -5.32 -9.83 -12.72
CA ALA A 436 -4.78 -10.66 -11.66
C ALA A 436 -3.27 -10.44 -11.47
N VAL A 437 -2.50 -10.36 -12.56
CA VAL A 437 -1.06 -10.09 -12.50
C VAL A 437 -0.82 -8.67 -12.01
N LEU A 438 -1.64 -7.69 -12.42
CA LEU A 438 -1.58 -6.33 -11.86
C LEU A 438 -1.71 -6.36 -10.32
N VAL A 439 -2.73 -7.03 -9.78
CA VAL A 439 -2.91 -7.10 -8.31
C VAL A 439 -1.76 -7.85 -7.64
N ALA A 440 -1.31 -8.98 -8.21
CA ALA A 440 -0.25 -9.81 -7.64
C ALA A 440 1.11 -9.10 -7.63
N SER A 441 1.50 -8.46 -8.73
CA SER A 441 2.74 -7.69 -8.83
C SER A 441 2.77 -6.52 -7.84
N PHE A 442 1.63 -5.83 -7.65
CA PHE A 442 1.48 -4.73 -6.71
C PHE A 442 1.69 -5.16 -5.27
N ALA A 443 0.97 -6.23 -4.91
CA ALA A 443 1.11 -6.87 -3.62
C ALA A 443 2.57 -7.26 -3.35
N ALA A 444 3.24 -7.83 -4.35
CA ALA A 444 4.60 -8.31 -4.23
C ALA A 444 5.64 -7.17 -4.13
N THR A 445 5.51 -6.07 -4.88
CA THR A 445 6.39 -4.90 -4.72
C THR A 445 6.24 -4.28 -3.33
N THR A 446 5.01 -4.15 -2.82
CA THR A 446 4.83 -3.65 -1.45
C THR A 446 5.32 -4.64 -0.40
N LEU A 447 5.19 -5.96 -0.61
CA LEU A 447 5.72 -6.97 0.31
C LEU A 447 7.26 -6.91 0.40
N ASP A 448 7.95 -6.74 -0.73
CA ASP A 448 9.41 -6.55 -0.77
C ASP A 448 9.82 -5.29 0.00
N THR A 449 9.14 -4.17 -0.30
CA THR A 449 9.40 -2.88 0.35
C THR A 449 9.12 -2.94 1.84
N ALA A 450 8.00 -3.54 2.26
CA ALA A 450 7.65 -3.73 3.66
C ALA A 450 8.66 -4.62 4.39
N THR A 451 9.18 -5.66 3.74
CA THR A 451 10.19 -6.55 4.34
C THR A 451 11.47 -5.80 4.63
N ARG A 452 11.89 -4.94 3.68
CA ARG A 452 13.07 -4.10 3.86
C ARG A 452 12.86 -3.01 4.90
N LEU A 453 11.71 -2.33 4.90
CA LEU A 453 11.39 -1.32 5.91
C LEU A 453 11.30 -1.93 7.31
N GLN A 454 10.70 -3.11 7.45
CA GLN A 454 10.63 -3.80 8.74
C GLN A 454 12.02 -4.20 9.24
N ARG A 455 12.91 -4.61 8.34
CA ARG A 455 14.33 -4.83 8.66
C ARG A 455 14.96 -3.54 9.22
N TYR A 456 14.75 -2.38 8.59
CA TYR A 456 15.27 -1.12 9.11
C TYR A 456 14.70 -0.78 10.49
N VAL A 457 13.39 -0.97 10.70
CA VAL A 457 12.74 -0.74 12.01
C VAL A 457 13.32 -1.67 13.08
N VAL A 458 13.55 -2.95 12.77
CA VAL A 458 14.19 -3.90 13.70
C VAL A 458 15.63 -3.49 14.02
N GLN A 459 16.40 -3.01 13.03
CA GLN A 459 17.75 -2.49 13.23
C GLN A 459 17.75 -1.22 14.09
N GLU A 460 16.82 -0.29 13.85
CA GLU A 460 16.66 0.95 14.62
C GLU A 460 16.24 0.67 16.07
N LEU A 461 15.33 -0.28 16.29
CA LEU A 461 14.96 -0.75 17.63
C LEU A 461 16.14 -1.41 18.32
N GLY A 462 16.88 -2.28 17.62
CA GLY A 462 18.09 -2.92 18.12
C GLY A 462 19.15 -1.90 18.55
N ALA A 463 19.40 -0.88 17.73
CA ALA A 463 20.32 0.21 18.06
C ALA A 463 19.83 1.03 19.27
N THR A 464 18.53 1.34 19.32
CA THR A 464 17.93 2.12 20.42
C THR A 464 17.95 1.36 21.75
N MET A 465 17.78 0.04 21.72
CA MET A 465 17.78 -0.83 22.91
C MET A 465 19.17 -1.38 23.27
N GLY A 466 20.20 -1.14 22.46
CA GLY A 466 21.55 -1.67 22.67
C GLY A 466 21.71 -3.17 22.37
N ILE A 467 20.87 -3.74 21.50
CA ILE A 467 20.92 -5.15 21.09
C ILE A 467 21.64 -5.27 19.75
N GLU A 468 22.95 -5.54 19.77
CA GLU A 468 23.81 -5.60 18.57
C GLU A 468 23.36 -6.65 17.54
N ALA A 469 22.83 -7.80 18.00
CA ALA A 469 22.37 -8.87 17.11
C ALA A 469 21.27 -8.41 16.14
N LEU A 470 20.35 -7.54 16.61
CA LEU A 470 19.26 -7.02 15.78
C LEU A 470 19.72 -5.94 14.79
N GLN A 471 20.95 -5.44 14.90
CA GLN A 471 21.52 -4.50 13.94
C GLN A 471 22.06 -5.22 12.70
N ASN A 472 22.32 -6.53 12.77
CA ASN A 472 22.75 -7.32 11.62
C ASN A 472 21.60 -7.50 10.61
N LYS A 473 21.85 -7.17 9.34
CA LYS A 473 20.81 -7.21 8.28
C LYS A 473 20.16 -8.59 8.12
N TYR A 474 20.90 -9.69 8.28
CA TYR A 474 20.37 -11.04 8.11
C TYR A 474 19.47 -11.43 9.29
N VAL A 475 19.91 -11.14 10.51
CA VAL A 475 19.15 -11.43 11.75
C VAL A 475 17.89 -10.57 11.80
N ALA A 476 17.99 -9.28 11.46
CA ALA A 476 16.85 -8.37 11.42
C ALA A 476 15.79 -8.82 10.39
N THR A 477 16.23 -9.23 9.19
CA THR A 477 15.32 -9.76 8.15
C THR A 477 14.64 -11.06 8.60
N ALA A 478 15.42 -12.00 9.16
CA ALA A 478 14.89 -13.25 9.66
C ALA A 478 13.86 -13.02 10.77
N THR A 479 14.16 -12.12 11.72
CA THR A 479 13.24 -11.76 12.81
C THR A 479 11.92 -11.21 12.26
N ALA A 480 12.00 -10.27 11.32
CA ALA A 480 10.82 -9.69 10.67
C ALA A 480 9.93 -10.75 10.00
N LEU A 481 10.53 -11.63 9.20
CA LEU A 481 9.81 -12.63 8.43
C LEU A 481 9.31 -13.81 9.27
N ILE A 482 10.05 -14.23 10.30
CA ILE A 482 9.62 -15.28 11.23
C ILE A 482 8.40 -14.80 12.01
N LEU A 483 8.39 -13.55 12.50
CA LEU A 483 7.23 -13.01 13.20
C LEU A 483 6.02 -12.89 12.28
N ALA A 484 6.21 -12.40 11.06
CA ALA A 484 5.15 -12.37 10.05
C ALA A 484 4.62 -13.77 9.71
N PHE A 485 5.51 -14.76 9.60
CA PHE A 485 5.15 -16.17 9.38
C PHE A 485 4.33 -16.72 10.54
N VAL A 486 4.78 -16.53 11.78
CA VAL A 486 4.04 -16.98 12.98
C VAL A 486 2.64 -16.40 12.97
N VAL A 487 2.50 -15.10 12.73
CA VAL A 487 1.19 -14.43 12.63
C VAL A 487 0.34 -14.99 11.49
N ALA A 488 0.92 -15.21 10.31
CA ALA A 488 0.21 -15.77 9.17
C ALA A 488 -0.29 -17.21 9.40
N MET A 489 0.45 -17.99 10.19
CA MET A 489 0.16 -19.39 10.50
C MET A 489 -0.77 -19.59 11.70
N ILE A 490 -1.09 -18.54 12.46
CA ILE A 490 -2.12 -18.63 13.53
C ILE A 490 -3.42 -19.18 12.90
N PRO A 491 -4.01 -20.26 13.45
CA PRO A 491 -5.26 -20.79 12.92
C PRO A 491 -6.36 -19.74 13.03
N GLY A 492 -6.95 -19.37 11.89
CA GLY A 492 -8.16 -18.55 11.86
C GLY A 492 -9.41 -19.37 11.65
N PRO A 493 -10.56 -18.72 11.42
CA PRO A 493 -11.85 -19.40 11.25
C PRO A 493 -11.87 -20.45 10.13
N LYS A 494 -11.02 -20.28 9.10
CA LYS A 494 -10.90 -21.20 7.96
C LYS A 494 -9.62 -22.07 8.02
N GLY A 495 -9.02 -22.21 9.20
CA GLY A 495 -7.82 -23.04 9.42
C GLY A 495 -6.48 -22.31 9.31
N ILE A 496 -5.39 -23.07 9.25
CA ILE A 496 -4.01 -22.57 9.18
C ILE A 496 -3.80 -21.81 7.85
N GLY A 497 -3.07 -20.69 7.90
CA GLY A 497 -2.87 -19.81 6.75
C GLY A 497 -3.96 -18.75 6.60
N THR A 498 -4.74 -18.50 7.65
CA THR A 498 -5.71 -17.39 7.70
C THR A 498 -5.48 -16.43 8.86
N GLY A 499 -4.45 -16.63 9.68
CA GLY A 499 -4.14 -15.84 10.87
C GLY A 499 -3.89 -14.36 10.58
N GLY A 500 -3.15 -14.05 9.52
CA GLY A 500 -2.92 -12.67 9.11
C GLY A 500 -4.22 -11.97 8.71
N LEU A 501 -5.17 -12.69 8.10
CA LEU A 501 -6.47 -12.13 7.69
C LEU A 501 -7.34 -11.75 8.90
N ILE A 502 -7.17 -12.40 10.06
CA ILE A 502 -7.82 -12.01 11.31
C ILE A 502 -7.43 -10.59 11.71
N LEU A 503 -6.18 -10.18 11.43
CA LEU A 503 -5.65 -8.87 11.80
C LEU A 503 -6.02 -7.75 10.83
N TRP A 504 -6.79 -8.03 9.77
CA TRP A 504 -7.20 -7.02 8.79
C TRP A 504 -7.92 -5.79 9.41
N PRO A 505 -8.83 -5.94 10.41
CA PRO A 505 -9.42 -4.78 11.07
C PRO A 505 -8.39 -3.89 11.79
N LEU A 506 -7.30 -4.49 12.31
CA LEU A 506 -6.20 -3.78 12.94
C LEU A 506 -5.25 -3.16 11.93
N PHE A 507 -5.09 -3.76 10.74
CA PHE A 507 -4.25 -3.21 9.67
C PHE A 507 -4.67 -1.77 9.35
N GLY A 508 -5.95 -1.57 9.05
CA GLY A 508 -6.49 -0.25 8.72
C GLY A 508 -6.32 0.76 9.86
N ALA A 509 -6.68 0.36 11.08
CA ALA A 509 -6.57 1.22 12.26
C ALA A 509 -5.12 1.61 12.56
N THR A 510 -4.20 0.65 12.56
CA THR A 510 -2.78 0.88 12.83
C THR A 510 -2.15 1.75 11.73
N ASN A 511 -2.51 1.52 10.47
CA ASN A 511 -2.01 2.31 9.36
C ASN A 511 -2.46 3.78 9.43
N GLN A 512 -3.68 4.05 9.90
CA GLN A 512 -4.13 5.42 10.17
C GLN A 512 -3.41 6.06 11.34
N VAL A 513 -3.18 5.32 12.43
CA VAL A 513 -2.39 5.82 13.56
C VAL A 513 -1.00 6.23 13.10
N LEU A 514 -0.33 5.41 12.28
CA LEU A 514 0.96 5.75 11.67
C LEU A 514 0.88 7.04 10.86
N ALA A 515 -0.15 7.20 10.04
CA ALA A 515 -0.33 8.40 9.23
C ALA A 515 -0.56 9.65 10.11
N GLY A 516 -1.36 9.50 11.17
CA GLY A 516 -1.54 10.52 12.20
C GLY A 516 -0.22 10.93 12.85
N LEU A 517 0.67 9.97 13.13
CA LEU A 517 1.98 10.24 13.72
C LEU A 517 2.94 10.92 12.74
N ALA A 518 2.93 10.56 11.47
CA ALA A 518 3.73 11.26 10.46
C ALA A 518 3.23 12.70 10.23
N LEU A 519 1.91 12.90 10.24
CA LEU A 519 1.31 14.24 10.25
C LEU A 519 1.71 15.01 11.51
N LEU A 520 1.75 14.36 12.67
CA LEU A 520 2.23 14.96 13.93
C LEU A 520 3.68 15.47 13.80
N VAL A 521 4.58 14.67 13.22
CA VAL A 521 5.97 15.08 12.96
C VAL A 521 5.99 16.29 12.02
N THR A 522 5.21 16.27 10.94
CA THR A 522 5.09 17.39 9.98
C THR A 522 4.59 18.66 10.64
N VAL A 523 3.59 18.53 11.50
CA VAL A 523 3.00 19.62 12.25
C VAL A 523 4.02 20.23 13.22
N PHE A 524 4.73 19.41 14.00
CA PHE A 524 5.80 19.88 14.90
C PHE A 524 6.92 20.58 14.13
N TYR A 525 7.33 20.02 12.99
CA TYR A 525 8.34 20.61 12.12
C TYR A 525 7.97 22.04 11.68
N LEU A 526 6.72 22.24 11.25
CA LEU A 526 6.20 23.54 10.81
C LEU A 526 5.97 24.50 11.98
N TRP A 527 5.48 24.00 13.11
CA TRP A 527 5.20 24.79 14.31
C TRP A 527 6.48 25.39 14.91
N ARG A 528 7.57 24.60 14.96
CA ARG A 528 8.92 25.06 15.35
C ARG A 528 9.43 26.19 14.47
N ARG A 529 8.99 26.26 13.21
CA ARG A 529 9.38 27.28 12.22
C ARG A 529 8.38 28.43 12.09
N GLY A 530 7.38 28.50 12.97
CA GLY A 530 6.36 29.56 12.94
C GLY A 530 5.47 29.53 11.68
N LYS A 531 5.38 28.39 10.99
CA LYS A 531 4.56 28.23 9.79
C LYS A 531 3.13 27.81 10.12
N PRO A 532 2.14 28.07 9.25
CA PRO A 532 0.77 27.58 9.43
C PRO A 532 0.73 26.05 9.52
N VAL A 533 -0.09 25.51 10.43
CA VAL A 533 -0.18 24.05 10.66
C VAL A 533 -1.59 23.47 10.53
N TRP A 534 -2.62 24.32 10.45
CA TRP A 534 -4.04 23.89 10.50
C TRP A 534 -4.37 22.82 9.46
N PHE A 535 -3.79 22.93 8.26
CA PHE A 535 -4.06 22.05 7.13
C PHE A 535 -3.52 20.62 7.35
N ALA A 536 -2.55 20.44 8.25
CA ALA A 536 -2.01 19.13 8.63
C ALA A 536 -2.49 18.70 10.03
N ALA A 537 -2.74 19.65 10.93
CA ALA A 537 -3.22 19.38 12.28
C ALA A 537 -4.67 18.85 12.31
N VAL A 538 -5.55 19.34 11.44
CA VAL A 538 -6.92 18.80 11.34
C VAL A 538 -6.91 17.35 10.82
N PRO A 539 -6.24 17.03 9.70
CA PRO A 539 -6.00 15.63 9.28
C PRO A 539 -5.34 14.77 10.36
N MET A 540 -4.33 15.29 11.06
CA MET A 540 -3.65 14.58 12.14
C MET A 540 -4.63 14.13 13.22
N LEU A 541 -5.47 15.05 13.71
CA LEU A 541 -6.47 14.73 14.73
C LEU A 541 -7.50 13.72 14.21
N LEU A 542 -7.95 13.86 12.97
CA LEU A 542 -8.87 12.91 12.35
C LEU A 542 -8.28 11.49 12.31
N MET A 543 -7.01 11.37 11.91
CA MET A 543 -6.29 10.10 11.83
C MET A 543 -5.88 9.52 13.19
N MET A 544 -5.98 10.30 14.26
CA MET A 544 -5.89 9.78 15.63
C MET A 544 -7.27 9.32 16.12
N VAL A 545 -8.31 10.13 15.92
CA VAL A 545 -9.63 9.87 16.53
C VAL A 545 -10.37 8.72 15.84
N MET A 546 -10.37 8.66 14.51
CA MET A 546 -11.09 7.63 13.75
C MET A 546 -10.66 6.20 14.07
N PRO A 547 -9.36 5.85 14.06
CA PRO A 547 -8.95 4.49 14.41
C PRO A 547 -9.17 4.19 15.89
N ALA A 548 -9.01 5.16 16.80
CA ALA A 548 -9.32 4.96 18.21
C ALA A 548 -10.81 4.64 18.43
N TRP A 549 -11.71 5.37 17.75
CA TRP A 549 -13.14 5.09 17.79
C TRP A 549 -13.44 3.69 17.21
N ALA A 550 -12.84 3.32 16.08
CA ALA A 550 -13.06 2.01 15.46
C ALA A 550 -12.58 0.86 16.37
N MET A 551 -11.41 1.02 17.00
CA MET A 551 -10.86 0.05 17.95
C MET A 551 -11.74 -0.08 19.19
N LEU A 552 -12.23 1.02 19.75
CA LEU A 552 -13.16 0.98 20.89
C LEU A 552 -14.46 0.25 20.53
N TRP A 553 -15.02 0.52 19.35
CA TRP A 553 -16.20 -0.20 18.86
C TRP A 553 -15.92 -1.71 18.74
N ASN A 554 -14.84 -2.07 18.07
CA ASN A 554 -14.43 -3.46 17.89
C ASN A 554 -14.10 -4.19 19.20
N LEU A 555 -13.66 -3.49 20.24
CA LEU A 555 -13.40 -4.10 21.56
C LEU A 555 -14.70 -4.39 22.31
N PHE A 556 -15.63 -3.44 22.36
CA PHE A 556 -16.76 -3.45 23.29
C PHE A 556 -18.13 -3.76 22.67
N ASN A 557 -18.24 -3.91 21.35
CA ASN A 557 -19.53 -4.20 20.71
C ASN A 557 -20.15 -5.51 21.24
N SER A 558 -21.45 -5.49 21.55
CA SER A 558 -22.14 -6.63 22.16
C SER A 558 -22.39 -7.81 21.20
N GLN A 559 -22.34 -7.58 19.89
CA GLN A 559 -22.57 -8.62 18.88
C GLN A 559 -21.27 -9.15 18.30
N THR A 560 -20.29 -8.28 18.03
CA THR A 560 -19.05 -8.62 17.31
C THR A 560 -17.77 -8.27 18.08
N GLY A 561 -17.88 -7.82 19.33
CA GLY A 561 -16.77 -7.29 20.11
C GLY A 561 -15.74 -8.34 20.51
N TRP A 562 -14.45 -7.98 20.40
CA TRP A 562 -13.32 -8.87 20.65
C TRP A 562 -13.19 -9.30 22.11
N LEU A 563 -13.75 -8.54 23.06
CA LEU A 563 -13.75 -8.92 24.48
C LEU A 563 -14.77 -10.03 24.79
N GLY A 564 -15.67 -10.36 23.88
CA GLY A 564 -16.70 -11.39 24.10
C GLY A 564 -17.71 -11.01 25.19
N LEU A 565 -18.00 -9.71 25.35
CA LEU A 565 -18.97 -9.19 26.34
C LEU A 565 -20.44 -9.44 25.94
N GLY A 566 -20.69 -10.26 24.92
CA GLY A 566 -22.01 -10.58 24.38
C GLY A 566 -22.02 -11.87 23.58
N ALA A 567 -22.56 -11.88 22.37
CA ALA A 567 -22.81 -13.13 21.61
C ALA A 567 -21.56 -13.73 20.94
N ALA A 568 -20.52 -12.93 20.69
CA ALA A 568 -19.29 -13.38 20.01
C ALA A 568 -18.26 -13.98 20.98
N PRO A 569 -17.45 -14.97 20.53
CA PRO A 569 -16.33 -15.48 21.31
C PRO A 569 -15.20 -14.45 21.44
N SER A 570 -14.49 -14.47 22.57
CA SER A 570 -13.36 -13.57 22.82
C SER A 570 -12.19 -13.85 21.86
N ASN A 571 -11.67 -12.81 21.22
CA ASN A 571 -10.47 -12.88 20.39
C ASN A 571 -9.31 -12.16 21.10
N TYR A 572 -8.60 -12.90 21.97
CA TYR A 572 -7.52 -12.35 22.79
C TYR A 572 -6.36 -11.76 21.97
N LEU A 573 -6.10 -12.27 20.77
CA LEU A 573 -5.07 -11.73 19.88
C LEU A 573 -5.42 -10.29 19.46
N LEU A 574 -6.65 -10.07 18.98
CA LEU A 574 -7.13 -8.74 18.59
C LEU A 574 -7.23 -7.80 19.78
N VAL A 575 -7.67 -8.29 20.94
CA VAL A 575 -7.71 -7.50 22.18
C VAL A 575 -6.31 -7.04 22.58
N ALA A 576 -5.33 -7.95 22.61
CA ALA A 576 -3.96 -7.63 23.02
C ALA A 576 -3.32 -6.57 22.11
N PHE A 577 -3.41 -6.76 20.79
CA PHE A 577 -2.88 -5.77 19.84
C PHE A 577 -3.65 -4.45 19.89
N GLY A 578 -4.99 -4.50 19.90
CA GLY A 578 -5.85 -3.31 19.92
C GLY A 578 -5.61 -2.43 21.15
N VAL A 579 -5.57 -3.02 22.34
CA VAL A 579 -5.29 -2.29 23.60
C VAL A 579 -3.88 -1.74 23.60
N SER A 580 -2.89 -2.50 23.10
CA SER A 580 -1.50 -2.05 23.03
C SER A 580 -1.34 -0.84 22.11
N ILE A 581 -1.87 -0.91 20.88
CA ILE A 581 -1.80 0.18 19.91
C ILE A 581 -2.53 1.42 20.45
N MET A 582 -3.71 1.25 21.02
CA MET A 582 -4.49 2.35 21.60
C MET A 582 -3.74 2.99 22.79
N GLY A 583 -3.12 2.19 23.66
CA GLY A 583 -2.31 2.69 24.77
C GLY A 583 -1.10 3.49 24.29
N LEU A 584 -0.37 2.98 23.28
CA LEU A 584 0.76 3.69 22.66
C LEU A 584 0.31 4.99 22.00
N GLN A 585 -0.83 4.96 21.31
CA GLN A 585 -1.42 6.12 20.65
C GLN A 585 -1.81 7.22 21.66
N ILE A 586 -2.46 6.85 22.77
CA ILE A 586 -2.82 7.81 23.82
C ILE A 586 -1.56 8.42 24.43
N TRP A 587 -0.55 7.60 24.70
CA TRP A 587 0.70 8.08 25.29
C TRP A 587 1.39 9.12 24.40
N ILE A 588 1.65 8.80 23.13
CA ILE A 588 2.32 9.74 22.21
C ILE A 588 1.50 11.01 21.98
N PHE A 589 0.17 10.92 21.98
CA PHE A 589 -0.71 12.08 21.85
C PHE A 589 -0.63 13.00 23.08
N VAL A 590 -0.63 12.44 24.29
CA VAL A 590 -0.43 13.20 25.53
C VAL A 590 0.94 13.87 25.54
N GLU A 591 1.99 13.15 25.16
CA GLU A 591 3.35 13.70 25.11
C GLU A 591 3.46 14.85 24.10
N ALA A 592 2.83 14.72 22.93
CA ALA A 592 2.74 15.78 21.95
C ALA A 592 2.02 17.03 22.49
N ILE A 593 0.85 16.89 23.13
CA ILE A 593 0.10 18.03 23.68
C ILE A 593 0.92 18.79 24.72
N LEU A 594 1.61 18.06 25.61
CA LEU A 594 2.43 18.66 26.67
C LEU A 594 3.64 19.44 26.13
N LEU A 595 4.19 19.01 24.99
CA LEU A 595 5.34 19.66 24.35
C LEU A 595 4.94 20.78 23.39
N TRP A 596 3.75 20.70 22.79
CA TRP A 596 3.27 21.61 21.76
C TRP A 596 3.50 23.10 22.04
N PRO A 597 3.09 23.67 23.20
CA PRO A 597 3.29 25.10 23.45
C PRO A 597 4.76 25.47 23.65
N LYS A 598 5.61 24.53 24.07
CA LYS A 598 7.01 24.78 24.46
C LYS A 598 7.96 24.86 23.27
N VAL A 599 7.60 24.23 22.15
CA VAL A 599 8.51 24.11 20.98
C VAL A 599 8.26 25.17 19.91
N LYS A 600 7.27 26.04 20.08
CA LYS A 600 6.95 27.08 19.09
C LYS A 600 8.14 28.03 18.91
N GLY A 601 8.63 28.14 17.67
CA GLY A 601 9.79 29.01 17.36
C GLY A 601 11.14 28.47 17.82
N VAL A 602 11.19 27.30 18.46
CA VAL A 602 12.44 26.67 18.92
C VAL A 602 12.86 25.64 17.88
N LEU A 603 13.97 25.90 17.18
CA LEU A 603 14.51 24.95 16.20
C LEU A 603 15.13 23.73 16.89
N GLU A 604 15.02 22.58 16.26
CA GLU A 604 15.68 21.36 16.67
C GLU A 604 17.21 21.42 16.54
N GLU A 605 17.91 20.54 17.25
CA GLU A 605 19.36 20.44 17.17
C GLU A 605 19.83 20.10 15.74
N ALA A 606 20.79 20.87 15.25
CA ALA A 606 21.36 20.69 13.92
C ALA A 606 22.13 19.37 13.84
N LEU A 607 22.00 18.68 12.70
CA LEU A 607 22.76 17.46 12.47
C LEU A 607 24.27 17.78 12.37
N PRO A 608 25.15 16.94 12.94
CA PRO A 608 26.61 17.05 12.76
C PRO A 608 26.96 17.17 11.27
N PRO A 609 28.03 17.83 10.84
CA PRO A 609 28.38 17.93 9.42
C PRO A 609 28.51 16.53 8.77
N PRO A 610 28.07 16.35 7.51
CA PRO A 610 28.14 15.06 6.85
C PRO A 610 29.59 14.59 6.73
N THR A 611 29.87 13.39 7.24
CA THR A 611 31.13 12.69 6.96
C THR A 611 31.10 12.24 5.52
N LYS A 612 31.85 12.91 4.63
CA LYS A 612 32.03 12.43 3.25
C LYS A 612 32.57 11.00 3.32
N PRO A 613 32.05 10.07 2.50
CA PRO A 613 32.71 8.79 2.29
C PRO A 613 34.17 9.06 1.94
N ALA A 614 35.11 8.33 2.54
CA ALA A 614 36.50 8.40 2.14
C ALA A 614 36.56 8.03 0.66
N THR A 615 36.56 9.02 -0.23
CA THR A 615 36.88 8.83 -1.64
C THR A 615 38.18 8.07 -1.65
N ALA A 616 38.18 6.87 -2.23
CA ALA A 616 39.37 6.12 -2.53
C ALA A 616 40.36 7.11 -3.16
N SER A 617 41.39 7.45 -2.38
CA SER A 617 42.32 8.49 -2.74
C SER A 617 42.99 8.09 -4.04
N SER A 618 42.96 9.02 -4.99
CA SER A 618 43.98 9.24 -6.01
C SER A 618 45.32 8.59 -5.66
N GLN A 619 45.52 7.35 -6.10
CA GLN A 619 46.83 6.73 -6.29
C GLN A 619 47.09 6.66 -7.79
N GLU A 620 47.09 7.81 -8.46
CA GLU A 620 47.49 7.87 -9.87
C GLU A 620 48.01 9.27 -10.23
N SER A 621 49.01 9.75 -9.47
CA SER A 621 49.90 10.83 -9.96
C SER A 621 51.20 10.89 -9.16
N ALA A 622 51.92 9.77 -9.05
CA ALA A 622 53.31 9.78 -8.57
C ALA A 622 54.08 8.56 -9.07
N SER A 623 54.37 8.49 -10.38
CA SER A 623 55.49 7.70 -10.88
C SER A 623 56.24 8.47 -11.96
N SER A 624 57.22 9.23 -11.50
CA SER A 624 58.53 9.44 -12.10
C SER A 624 58.74 9.04 -13.56
N SER A 625 58.99 10.06 -14.39
CA SER A 625 59.88 9.99 -15.55
C SER A 625 61.26 9.41 -15.18
N PRO A 626 61.82 8.49 -15.99
CA PRO A 626 63.26 8.33 -16.08
C PRO A 626 63.75 8.95 -17.39
N GLY A 627 64.42 10.09 -17.26
CA GLY A 627 65.41 10.54 -18.23
C GLY A 627 66.79 10.10 -17.76
N ARG A 628 67.53 9.47 -18.69
CA ARG A 628 68.92 8.97 -18.67
C ARG A 628 69.10 7.49 -18.38
#